data_AF-A0A510KGA4-F1
#
_entry.id   AF-A0A510KGA4-F1
#
_cell.length_a   1.000
_cell.length_b   1.000
_cell.length_c   1.000
_cell.angle_alpha   90.00
_cell.angle_beta   90.00
_cell.angle_gamma   90.00
#
_symmetry.space_group_name_H-M   'P 1'
#
loop_
_entity.id
_entity.type
_entity.pdbx_description
1 polymer ?
#
loop_
_entity_poly.entity_id
_entity_poly.type
_entity_poly.pdbx_seq_one_letter_code
_entity_poly.pdbx_strand_id
1 'polypeptide(L)'
;MAIVGQINASPSISIAFKTLATTAIQRSERGTVCLILQDTKAAEKWYTFKTIADVETEKWDKDNIKYINLAMHYGAFKILIRVIQNGEDTSKVLKDLEMRKFNWLAYPKALETEDQTVVNWVKQQFGNTGAIGKTVKYVSSFANNTDHVAIVELANGGTYKSIYGDFTAQEYTAAVAGLIAGMPLNRSADNHIMNDLKEVEDYEPKLGKFSLYTDEDVIRVNYGVNSKTTFDSIWKKDTRKIKVVEGMCFIVDDIRDTFKKYWLGNYINDYDNKMNFCSNVTKVYFKEMSPNVLNGDYDNKVEIDIEAQKKVIITDGLEVNSMTDLEILQYPTGDDVYLTGDVRFVDTMASLSLVMTM
;
A
#
# COMPACT_ATOMS: atom_id res chain seq x y z
N MET A 1 43.35 18.74 25.08
CA MET A 1 42.21 19.11 24.20
C MET A 1 41.43 17.86 23.92
N ALA A 2 40.24 17.74 24.53
CA ALA A 2 39.36 16.61 24.31
C ALA A 2 38.84 16.66 22.86
N ILE A 3 38.96 15.54 22.16
CA ILE A 3 38.35 15.33 20.85
C ILE A 3 36.84 15.42 21.06
N VAL A 4 36.24 16.49 20.55
CA VAL A 4 34.78 16.67 20.55
C VAL A 4 34.19 15.50 19.77
N GLY A 5 33.33 14.74 20.45
CA GLY A 5 32.82 13.47 19.98
C GLY A 5 32.14 13.58 18.62
N GLN A 6 32.70 12.86 17.64
CA GLN A 6 31.91 12.39 16.52
C GLN A 6 30.77 11.54 17.08
N ILE A 7 29.54 12.04 16.97
CA ILE A 7 28.37 11.18 17.03
C ILE A 7 28.48 10.25 15.81
N ASN A 8 28.90 9.01 16.04
CA ASN A 8 28.98 7.98 15.01
C ASN A 8 27.55 7.58 14.59
N ALA A 9 26.98 8.40 13.71
CA ALA A 9 25.69 8.30 13.07
C ALA A 9 25.52 7.10 12.14
N SER A 10 26.60 6.74 11.44
CA SER A 10 26.54 5.87 10.26
C SER A 10 26.28 4.39 10.58
N PRO A 11 26.89 3.76 11.61
CA PRO A 11 26.70 2.33 11.84
C PRO A 11 25.25 1.98 12.22
N SER A 12 24.59 2.79 13.05
CA SER A 12 23.26 2.49 13.59
C SER A 12 22.15 2.61 12.54
N ILE A 13 22.25 3.59 11.62
CA ILE A 13 21.28 3.81 10.54
C ILE A 13 21.42 2.72 9.47
N SER A 14 22.65 2.38 9.07
CA SER A 14 22.91 1.25 8.17
C SER A 14 22.38 -0.06 8.75
N ILE A 15 22.57 -0.31 10.06
CA ILE A 15 22.01 -1.48 10.74
C ILE A 15 20.47 -1.45 10.73
N ALA A 16 19.85 -0.28 10.97
CA ALA A 16 18.40 -0.14 10.95
C ALA A 16 17.83 -0.46 9.56
N PHE A 17 18.37 0.13 8.49
CA PHE A 17 17.96 -0.18 7.11
C PHE A 17 18.20 -1.63 6.74
N LYS A 18 19.35 -2.20 7.10
CA LYS A 18 19.62 -3.63 6.87
C LYS A 18 18.59 -4.52 7.59
N THR A 19 18.24 -4.19 8.82
CA THR A 19 17.22 -4.93 9.60
C THR A 19 15.84 -4.80 8.94
N LEU A 20 15.47 -3.61 8.49
CA LEU A 20 14.21 -3.39 7.77
C LEU A 20 14.17 -4.24 6.49
N ALA A 21 15.18 -4.17 5.63
CA ALA A 21 15.21 -4.93 4.38
C ALA A 21 15.19 -6.45 4.61
N THR A 22 16.04 -6.96 5.52
CA THR A 22 16.11 -8.41 5.82
C THR A 22 14.82 -8.99 6.43
N THR A 23 14.01 -8.14 7.09
CA THR A 23 12.71 -8.54 7.64
C THR A 23 11.52 -8.14 6.76
N ALA A 24 11.75 -7.57 5.57
CA ALA A 24 10.69 -6.99 4.74
C ALA A 24 9.60 -8.00 4.38
N ILE A 25 9.97 -9.20 3.93
CA ILE A 25 9.00 -10.26 3.58
C ILE A 25 8.13 -10.63 4.78
N GLN A 26 8.74 -10.92 5.95
CA GLN A 26 8.00 -11.28 7.16
C GLN A 26 7.09 -10.14 7.65
N ARG A 27 7.56 -8.89 7.55
CA ARG A 27 6.76 -7.72 7.96
C ARG A 27 5.63 -7.44 6.97
N SER A 28 5.80 -7.76 5.69
CA SER A 28 4.77 -7.54 4.67
C SER A 28 3.54 -8.43 4.85
N GLU A 29 3.69 -9.63 5.42
CA GLU A 29 2.56 -10.52 5.77
C GLU A 29 1.72 -9.97 6.95
N ARG A 30 2.17 -8.91 7.62
CA ARG A 30 1.55 -8.36 8.83
C ARG A 30 0.67 -7.15 8.55
N GLY A 31 0.02 -7.13 7.39
CA GLY A 31 -0.85 -6.04 6.99
C GLY A 31 -2.08 -5.89 7.89
N THR A 32 -2.55 -4.66 7.99
CA THR A 32 -3.75 -4.29 8.75
C THR A 32 -4.88 -3.96 7.81
N VAL A 33 -6.02 -4.65 7.99
CA VAL A 33 -7.28 -4.29 7.33
C VAL A 33 -8.08 -3.39 8.27
N CYS A 34 -8.54 -2.26 7.77
CA CYS A 34 -9.53 -1.44 8.40
C CYS A 34 -10.92 -1.81 7.84
N LEU A 35 -11.87 -2.13 8.71
CA LEU A 35 -13.28 -2.31 8.36
C LEU A 35 -14.08 -1.13 8.91
N ILE A 36 -14.82 -0.44 8.03
CA ILE A 36 -15.87 0.48 8.46
C ILE A 36 -17.15 -0.33 8.58
N LEU A 37 -17.74 -0.39 9.78
CA LEU A 37 -18.92 -1.22 10.06
C LEU A 37 -20.05 -0.38 10.67
N GLN A 38 -21.28 -0.68 10.30
CA GLN A 38 -22.48 -0.26 11.03
C GLN A 38 -22.88 -1.43 11.93
N ASP A 39 -22.95 -1.22 13.24
CA ASP A 39 -23.26 -2.27 14.21
C ASP A 39 -24.18 -1.73 15.31
N THR A 40 -25.21 -2.49 15.66
CA THR A 40 -26.21 -2.08 16.65
C THR A 40 -25.85 -2.46 18.09
N LYS A 41 -24.84 -3.31 18.28
CA LYS A 41 -24.41 -3.85 19.58
C LYS A 41 -23.05 -3.34 20.04
N ALA A 42 -22.18 -2.96 19.10
CA ALA A 42 -20.85 -2.49 19.44
C ALA A 42 -20.93 -1.20 20.28
N ALA A 43 -20.32 -1.24 21.46
CA ALA A 43 -20.36 -0.14 22.42
C ALA A 43 -19.30 0.95 22.15
N GLU A 44 -18.22 0.60 21.45
CA GLU A 44 -17.08 1.48 21.23
C GLU A 44 -16.94 1.92 19.78
N LYS A 45 -16.30 3.07 19.61
CA LYS A 45 -16.01 3.66 18.30
C LYS A 45 -14.96 2.86 17.51
N TRP A 46 -14.05 2.22 18.23
CA TRP A 46 -12.87 1.55 17.69
C TRP A 46 -12.66 0.19 18.33
N TYR A 47 -12.36 -0.81 17.50
CA TYR A 47 -11.91 -2.11 17.97
C TYR A 47 -10.64 -2.53 17.25
N THR A 48 -9.85 -3.38 17.88
CA THR A 48 -8.69 -3.99 17.24
C THR A 48 -8.63 -5.46 17.63
N PHE A 49 -8.59 -6.32 16.61
CA PHE A 49 -8.51 -7.76 16.79
C PHE A 49 -7.29 -8.31 16.07
N LYS A 50 -6.59 -9.27 16.70
CA LYS A 50 -5.45 -9.98 16.11
C LYS A 50 -5.71 -11.46 15.92
N THR A 51 -6.69 -12.00 16.63
CA THR A 51 -7.17 -13.35 16.46
C THR A 51 -8.69 -13.38 16.52
N ILE A 52 -9.28 -14.38 15.86
CA ILE A 52 -10.73 -14.61 15.86
C ILE A 52 -11.27 -14.87 17.26
N ALA A 53 -10.43 -15.41 18.16
CA ALA A 53 -10.79 -15.68 19.55
C ALA A 53 -10.99 -14.40 20.38
N ASP A 54 -10.45 -13.26 19.94
CA ASP A 54 -10.65 -11.97 20.60
C ASP A 54 -12.04 -11.38 20.31
N VAL A 55 -12.74 -11.92 19.31
CA VAL A 55 -14.03 -11.40 18.83
C VAL A 55 -15.15 -12.01 19.66
N GLU A 56 -15.67 -11.25 20.63
CA GLU A 56 -16.82 -11.63 21.44
C GLU A 56 -18.12 -11.57 20.60
N THR A 57 -18.50 -12.69 20.00
CA THR A 57 -19.59 -12.77 19.00
C THR A 57 -20.93 -12.17 19.44
N GLU A 58 -21.24 -12.23 20.73
CA GLU A 58 -22.49 -11.69 21.28
C GLU A 58 -22.54 -10.14 21.26
N LYS A 59 -21.38 -9.48 21.23
CA LYS A 59 -21.25 -8.01 21.22
C LYS A 59 -21.36 -7.38 19.83
N TRP A 60 -21.64 -8.18 18.81
CA TRP A 60 -21.70 -7.74 17.41
C TRP A 60 -22.95 -8.27 16.71
N ASP A 61 -23.32 -7.59 15.63
CA ASP A 61 -24.28 -8.12 14.68
C ASP A 61 -23.68 -9.29 13.90
N LYS A 62 -24.54 -10.28 13.59
CA LYS A 62 -24.11 -11.54 12.99
C LYS A 62 -23.37 -11.33 11.67
N ASP A 63 -23.82 -10.36 10.87
CA ASP A 63 -23.19 -10.03 9.59
C ASP A 63 -21.79 -9.43 9.78
N ASN A 64 -21.58 -8.59 10.78
CA ASN A 64 -20.27 -8.01 11.08
C ASN A 64 -19.26 -9.06 11.53
N ILE A 65 -19.69 -10.05 12.31
CA ILE A 65 -18.86 -11.22 12.64
C ILE A 65 -18.41 -11.96 11.38
N LYS A 66 -19.29 -12.13 10.38
CA LYS A 66 -18.90 -12.76 9.11
C LYS A 66 -17.80 -11.97 8.42
N TYR A 67 -17.91 -10.63 8.32
CA TYR A 67 -16.90 -9.81 7.64
C TYR A 67 -15.54 -9.83 8.35
N ILE A 68 -15.54 -9.76 9.69
CA ILE A 68 -14.32 -9.86 10.49
C ILE A 68 -13.64 -11.21 10.28
N ASN A 69 -14.43 -12.30 10.36
CA ASN A 69 -13.94 -13.66 10.16
C ASN A 69 -13.41 -13.85 8.74
N LEU A 70 -14.09 -13.30 7.74
CA LEU A 70 -13.71 -13.41 6.34
C LEU A 70 -12.38 -12.71 6.04
N ALA A 71 -12.19 -11.49 6.56
CA ALA A 71 -10.91 -10.78 6.43
C ALA A 71 -9.75 -11.52 7.14
N MET A 72 -9.99 -12.07 8.33
CA MET A 72 -8.99 -12.86 9.06
C MET A 72 -8.69 -14.21 8.39
N HIS A 73 -9.71 -14.87 7.83
CA HIS A 73 -9.55 -16.13 7.10
C HIS A 73 -8.50 -16.00 6.00
N TYR A 74 -8.55 -14.89 5.27
CA TYR A 74 -7.65 -14.60 4.17
C TYR A 74 -6.30 -14.00 4.58
N GLY A 75 -6.01 -13.93 5.89
CA GLY A 75 -4.66 -13.64 6.37
C GLY A 75 -4.44 -12.23 6.89
N ALA A 76 -5.49 -11.42 7.07
CA ALA A 76 -5.34 -10.14 7.75
C ALA A 76 -4.74 -10.34 9.15
N PHE A 77 -3.51 -9.87 9.36
CA PHE A 77 -2.80 -10.02 10.63
C PHE A 77 -3.42 -9.21 11.76
N LYS A 78 -4.04 -8.09 11.42
CA LYS A 78 -4.76 -7.23 12.37
C LYS A 78 -5.97 -6.62 11.68
N ILE A 79 -7.12 -6.71 12.35
CA ILE A 79 -8.33 -5.99 11.95
C ILE A 79 -8.46 -4.76 12.86
N LEU A 80 -8.51 -3.58 12.24
CA LEU A 80 -8.93 -2.33 12.88
C LEU A 80 -10.39 -2.09 12.47
N ILE A 81 -11.28 -1.90 13.44
CA ILE A 81 -12.69 -1.62 13.11
C ILE A 81 -13.01 -0.20 13.52
N ARG A 82 -13.67 0.51 12.61
CA ARG A 82 -14.28 1.80 12.87
C ARG A 82 -15.80 1.66 12.79
N VAL A 83 -16.48 1.70 13.94
CA VAL A 83 -17.93 1.53 14.02
C VAL A 83 -18.66 2.84 13.83
N ILE A 84 -19.45 2.99 12.78
CA ILE A 84 -20.21 4.21 12.50
C ILE A 84 -21.19 4.45 13.65
N GLN A 85 -21.04 5.60 14.31
CA GLN A 85 -21.93 5.98 15.41
C GLN A 85 -23.18 6.69 14.88
N ASN A 86 -24.25 6.69 15.67
CA ASN A 86 -25.50 7.33 15.28
C ASN A 86 -25.28 8.82 14.91
N GLY A 87 -25.78 9.22 13.74
CA GLY A 87 -25.65 10.57 13.21
C GLY A 87 -24.28 10.93 12.61
N GLU A 88 -23.31 10.02 12.58
CA GLU A 88 -22.06 10.21 11.83
C GLU A 88 -22.27 9.87 10.34
N ASP A 89 -21.68 10.68 9.46
CA ASP A 89 -21.57 10.37 8.04
C ASP A 89 -20.19 9.74 7.71
N THR A 90 -20.07 9.25 6.47
CA THR A 90 -18.83 8.66 5.98
C THR A 90 -17.65 9.65 6.02
N SER A 91 -17.87 10.94 5.77
CA SER A 91 -16.83 11.97 5.82
C SER A 91 -16.22 12.12 7.22
N LYS A 92 -17.05 12.10 8.26
CA LYS A 92 -16.61 12.14 9.66
C LYS A 92 -15.78 10.91 10.02
N VAL A 93 -16.21 9.74 9.57
CA VAL A 93 -15.50 8.46 9.76
C VAL A 93 -14.12 8.50 9.11
N LEU A 94 -14.04 8.96 7.86
CA LEU A 94 -12.80 9.07 7.10
C LEU A 94 -11.82 10.07 7.72
N LYS A 95 -12.32 11.18 8.27
CA LYS A 95 -11.48 12.14 9.01
C LYS A 95 -10.81 11.51 10.23
N ASP A 96 -11.52 10.65 10.96
CA ASP A 96 -10.92 9.94 12.10
C ASP A 96 -9.83 8.94 11.66
N LEU A 97 -9.95 8.39 10.44
CA LEU A 97 -8.99 7.45 9.87
C LEU A 97 -7.68 8.11 9.45
N GLU A 98 -7.63 9.43 9.21
CA GLU A 98 -6.41 10.17 8.83
C GLU A 98 -5.27 9.96 9.84
N MET A 99 -5.62 9.88 11.14
CA MET A 99 -4.66 9.70 12.23
C MET A 99 -4.35 8.23 12.57
N ARG A 100 -4.88 7.27 11.80
CA ARG A 100 -4.71 5.83 12.04
C ARG A 100 -3.79 5.17 11.01
N LYS A 101 -2.97 4.20 11.44
CA LYS A 101 -2.11 3.39 10.55
C LYS A 101 -2.80 2.06 10.24
N PHE A 102 -3.09 1.85 8.95
CA PHE A 102 -3.61 0.62 8.37
C PHE A 102 -3.20 0.56 6.88
N ASN A 103 -3.37 -0.59 6.23
CA ASN A 103 -2.90 -0.81 4.84
C ASN A 103 -4.07 -0.88 3.86
N TRP A 104 -5.10 -1.65 4.20
CA TRP A 104 -6.26 -1.90 3.35
C TRP A 104 -7.54 -1.49 4.05
N LEU A 105 -8.50 -0.98 3.29
CA LEU A 105 -9.81 -0.58 3.76
C LEU A 105 -10.88 -1.39 3.01
N ALA A 106 -11.93 -1.76 3.73
CA ALA A 106 -13.18 -2.24 3.15
C ALA A 106 -14.35 -1.62 3.94
N TYR A 107 -15.45 -1.34 3.24
CA TYR A 107 -16.69 -0.85 3.84
C TYR A 107 -17.84 -1.76 3.36
N PRO A 108 -18.03 -2.94 4.01
CA PRO A 108 -18.89 -4.02 3.51
C PRO A 108 -20.35 -3.64 3.24
N LYS A 109 -20.90 -2.73 4.04
CA LYS A 109 -22.29 -2.26 3.94
C LYS A 109 -22.40 -0.84 3.37
N ALA A 110 -21.35 -0.32 2.72
CA ALA A 110 -21.40 0.99 2.10
C ALA A 110 -22.54 1.06 1.07
N LEU A 111 -23.26 2.18 1.06
CA LEU A 111 -24.04 2.57 -0.11
C LEU A 111 -23.10 3.07 -1.21
N GLU A 112 -23.54 3.03 -2.47
CA GLU A 112 -22.73 3.47 -3.62
C GLU A 112 -22.18 4.90 -3.47
N THR A 113 -22.98 5.83 -2.91
CA THR A 113 -22.55 7.21 -2.66
C THR A 113 -21.50 7.32 -1.55
N GLU A 114 -21.60 6.47 -0.52
CA GLU A 114 -20.61 6.39 0.55
C GLU A 114 -19.31 5.78 0.03
N ASP A 115 -19.42 4.69 -0.74
CA ASP A 115 -18.28 4.04 -1.38
C ASP A 115 -17.49 5.01 -2.26
N GLN A 116 -18.17 5.78 -3.09
CA GLN A 116 -17.55 6.82 -3.93
C GLN A 116 -16.85 7.90 -3.09
N THR A 117 -17.38 8.22 -1.90
CA THR A 117 -16.74 9.13 -0.94
C THR A 117 -15.43 8.53 -0.42
N VAL A 118 -15.43 7.24 -0.08
CA VAL A 118 -14.22 6.51 0.35
C VAL A 118 -13.19 6.45 -0.78
N VAL A 119 -13.60 6.11 -2.01
CA VAL A 119 -12.72 6.08 -3.20
C VAL A 119 -12.00 7.42 -3.36
N ASN A 120 -12.73 8.53 -3.33
CA ASN A 120 -12.16 9.86 -3.50
C ASN A 120 -11.19 10.22 -2.37
N TRP A 121 -11.55 9.91 -1.12
CA TRP A 121 -10.67 10.14 0.02
C TRP A 121 -9.39 9.32 -0.07
N VAL A 122 -9.46 8.03 -0.42
CA VAL A 122 -8.27 7.17 -0.57
C VAL A 122 -7.33 7.69 -1.65
N LYS A 123 -7.86 8.14 -2.79
CA LYS A 123 -7.06 8.78 -3.86
C LYS A 123 -6.35 10.03 -3.35
N GLN A 124 -7.02 10.87 -2.57
CA GLN A 124 -6.42 12.07 -1.98
C GLN A 124 -5.34 11.74 -0.96
N GLN A 125 -5.60 10.77 -0.07
CA GLN A 125 -4.64 10.35 0.96
C GLN A 125 -3.40 9.70 0.33
N PHE A 126 -3.60 8.88 -0.71
CA PHE A 126 -2.50 8.20 -1.40
C PHE A 126 -1.70 9.14 -2.31
N GLY A 127 -2.36 10.08 -2.98
CA GLY A 127 -1.74 11.01 -3.92
C GLY A 127 -1.93 10.61 -5.39
N ASN A 128 -2.03 11.61 -6.27
CA ASN A 128 -2.34 11.41 -7.69
C ASN A 128 -1.13 11.63 -8.62
N THR A 129 -0.09 12.32 -8.14
CA THR A 129 1.00 12.87 -8.95
C THR A 129 2.35 12.16 -8.73
N GLY A 130 2.32 10.91 -8.29
CA GLY A 130 3.52 10.08 -8.06
C GLY A 130 4.08 10.13 -6.64
N ALA A 131 3.98 11.27 -5.96
CA ALA A 131 4.30 11.34 -4.54
C ALA A 131 3.27 10.51 -3.75
N ILE A 132 3.74 9.44 -3.11
CA ILE A 132 2.89 8.60 -2.27
C ILE A 132 2.76 9.27 -0.91
N GLY A 133 1.55 9.71 -0.56
CA GLY A 133 1.19 10.21 0.76
C GLY A 133 1.02 9.07 1.75
N LYS A 134 -0.20 8.93 2.27
CA LYS A 134 -0.58 7.83 3.14
C LYS A 134 -0.80 6.56 2.32
N THR A 135 -0.15 5.48 2.71
CA THR A 135 -0.10 4.18 1.99
C THR A 135 -1.35 3.32 2.17
N VAL A 136 -2.52 3.94 2.25
CA VAL A 136 -3.83 3.26 2.38
C VAL A 136 -4.41 2.95 1.00
N LYS A 137 -4.99 1.76 0.86
CA LYS A 137 -5.72 1.33 -0.33
C LYS A 137 -7.13 0.87 0.02
N TYR A 138 -8.00 0.78 -0.98
CA TYR A 138 -9.41 0.44 -0.79
C TYR A 138 -9.88 -0.57 -1.84
N VAL A 139 -10.67 -1.53 -1.37
CA VAL A 139 -11.39 -2.47 -2.23
C VAL A 139 -12.84 -2.05 -2.29
N SER A 140 -13.39 -1.92 -3.50
CA SER A 140 -14.77 -1.54 -3.75
C SER A 140 -15.36 -2.40 -4.85
N SER A 141 -16.64 -2.77 -4.71
CA SER A 141 -17.42 -3.36 -5.82
C SER A 141 -18.25 -2.33 -6.59
N PHE A 142 -18.41 -1.11 -6.07
CA PHE A 142 -19.14 -0.04 -6.75
C PHE A 142 -18.24 0.85 -7.61
N ALA A 143 -16.95 0.92 -7.28
CA ALA A 143 -15.95 1.68 -8.03
C ALA A 143 -15.84 1.16 -9.46
N ASN A 144 -15.82 2.10 -10.40
CA ASN A 144 -15.75 1.78 -11.82
C ASN A 144 -14.88 2.79 -12.57
N ASN A 145 -13.85 2.30 -13.25
CA ASN A 145 -12.94 3.10 -14.08
C ASN A 145 -12.27 4.26 -13.31
N THR A 146 -11.90 4.01 -12.05
CA THR A 146 -11.31 5.02 -11.15
C THR A 146 -9.86 5.40 -11.51
N ASP A 147 -9.19 4.55 -12.30
CA ASP A 147 -7.84 4.71 -12.86
C ASP A 147 -6.80 5.14 -11.81
N HIS A 148 -6.70 4.37 -10.71
CA HIS A 148 -5.83 4.71 -9.59
C HIS A 148 -5.19 3.49 -8.92
N VAL A 149 -3.90 3.59 -8.60
CA VAL A 149 -3.10 2.49 -8.06
C VAL A 149 -3.56 1.99 -6.68
N ALA A 150 -4.24 2.84 -5.92
CA ALA A 150 -4.72 2.57 -4.56
C ALA A 150 -6.18 2.06 -4.49
N ILE A 151 -6.85 1.89 -5.63
CA ILE A 151 -8.24 1.42 -5.68
C ILE A 151 -8.28 0.05 -6.37
N VAL A 152 -8.91 -0.92 -5.74
CA VAL A 152 -9.19 -2.24 -6.33
C VAL A 152 -10.67 -2.32 -6.63
N GLU A 153 -11.01 -2.54 -7.89
CA GLU A 153 -12.39 -2.69 -8.37
C GLU A 153 -12.72 -4.17 -8.48
N LEU A 154 -13.48 -4.69 -7.51
CA LEU A 154 -13.98 -6.06 -7.52
C LEU A 154 -15.15 -6.16 -8.51
N ALA A 155 -14.93 -6.90 -9.61
CA ALA A 155 -15.79 -6.82 -10.79
C ALA A 155 -16.90 -7.88 -10.84
N ASN A 156 -16.76 -9.01 -10.13
CA ASN A 156 -17.79 -10.04 -10.17
C ASN A 156 -19.07 -9.51 -9.52
N GLY A 157 -20.18 -9.65 -10.25
CA GLY A 157 -21.51 -9.33 -9.78
C GLY A 157 -22.12 -10.47 -8.95
N GLY A 158 -23.44 -10.41 -8.81
CA GLY A 158 -24.21 -11.50 -8.21
C GLY A 158 -23.89 -11.77 -6.74
N THR A 159 -24.15 -13.01 -6.35
CA THR A 159 -23.97 -13.50 -4.98
C THR A 159 -22.70 -14.35 -4.90
N TYR A 160 -21.90 -14.09 -3.87
CA TYR A 160 -20.72 -14.85 -3.51
C TYR A 160 -21.14 -15.88 -2.46
N LYS A 161 -21.25 -17.16 -2.85
CA LYS A 161 -21.68 -18.23 -1.93
C LYS A 161 -20.46 -18.78 -1.21
N SER A 162 -20.38 -18.57 0.10
CA SER A 162 -19.24 -18.96 0.93
C SER A 162 -19.64 -19.96 2.01
N ILE A 163 -18.66 -20.66 2.58
CA ILE A 163 -18.83 -21.44 3.83
C ILE A 163 -19.30 -20.57 5.00
N TYR A 164 -19.12 -19.24 4.95
CA TYR A 164 -19.58 -18.29 5.97
C TYR A 164 -20.96 -17.68 5.68
N GLY A 165 -21.62 -18.12 4.61
CA GLY A 165 -22.90 -17.62 4.14
C GLY A 165 -22.78 -16.89 2.80
N ASP A 166 -23.90 -16.34 2.35
CA ASP A 166 -23.96 -15.61 1.09
C ASP A 166 -23.60 -14.13 1.32
N PHE A 167 -22.84 -13.58 0.37
CA PHE A 167 -22.40 -12.19 0.38
C PHE A 167 -22.73 -11.51 -0.94
N THR A 168 -23.04 -10.22 -0.89
CA THR A 168 -22.94 -9.32 -2.05
C THR A 168 -21.47 -9.04 -2.38
N ALA A 169 -21.22 -8.51 -3.58
CA ALA A 169 -19.87 -8.07 -3.97
C ALA A 169 -19.25 -7.08 -2.98
N GLN A 170 -20.03 -6.09 -2.51
CA GLN A 170 -19.51 -5.08 -1.57
C GLN A 170 -19.16 -5.71 -0.22
N GLU A 171 -19.96 -6.65 0.26
CA GLU A 171 -19.66 -7.35 1.51
C GLU A 171 -18.40 -8.22 1.39
N TYR A 172 -18.21 -8.85 0.22
CA TYR A 172 -17.06 -9.70 -0.06
C TYR A 172 -15.75 -8.91 -0.24
N THR A 173 -15.78 -7.57 -0.35
CA THR A 173 -14.57 -6.73 -0.32
C THR A 173 -13.72 -6.95 0.94
N ALA A 174 -14.34 -7.37 2.06
CA ALA A 174 -13.62 -7.75 3.28
C ALA A 174 -12.66 -8.93 3.07
N ALA A 175 -13.05 -9.94 2.28
CA ALA A 175 -12.19 -11.08 1.92
C ALA A 175 -10.97 -10.62 1.13
N VAL A 176 -11.21 -9.83 0.08
CA VAL A 176 -10.18 -9.36 -0.84
C VAL A 176 -9.19 -8.43 -0.11
N ALA A 177 -9.68 -7.53 0.74
CA ALA A 177 -8.83 -6.71 1.59
C ALA A 177 -7.97 -7.56 2.55
N GLY A 178 -8.56 -8.61 3.13
CA GLY A 178 -7.85 -9.59 3.97
C GLY A 178 -6.74 -10.31 3.22
N LEU A 179 -7.05 -10.86 2.05
CA LEU A 179 -6.13 -11.58 1.17
C LEU A 179 -4.91 -10.74 0.85
N ILE A 180 -5.14 -9.51 0.39
CA ILE A 180 -4.04 -8.65 -0.05
C ILE A 180 -3.22 -8.17 1.15
N ALA A 181 -3.86 -7.82 2.27
CA ALA A 181 -3.16 -7.37 3.47
C ALA A 181 -2.29 -8.48 4.11
N GLY A 182 -2.70 -9.74 3.99
CA GLY A 182 -1.96 -10.88 4.53
C GLY A 182 -0.85 -11.41 3.64
N MET A 183 -0.70 -10.88 2.42
CA MET A 183 0.14 -11.49 1.40
C MET A 183 1.58 -10.96 1.43
N PRO A 184 2.59 -11.84 1.43
CA PRO A 184 3.98 -11.40 1.40
C PRO A 184 4.36 -10.75 0.07
N LEU A 185 5.28 -9.77 0.11
CA LEU A 185 5.76 -9.03 -1.07
C LEU A 185 6.44 -9.88 -2.15
N ASN A 186 6.78 -11.13 -1.86
CA ASN A 186 7.33 -12.08 -2.83
C ASN A 186 6.24 -12.93 -3.53
N ARG A 187 4.96 -12.70 -3.24
CA ARG A 187 3.81 -13.36 -3.87
C ARG A 187 2.82 -12.34 -4.45
N SER A 188 1.99 -12.82 -5.37
CA SER A 188 0.90 -12.06 -5.98
C SER A 188 -0.42 -12.78 -5.71
N ALA A 189 -1.52 -12.04 -5.77
CA ALA A 189 -2.87 -12.60 -5.73
C ALA A 189 -3.23 -13.33 -7.03
N ASP A 190 -2.42 -13.20 -8.09
CA ASP A 190 -2.64 -13.87 -9.37
C ASP A 190 -2.86 -15.38 -9.15
N ASN A 191 -3.96 -15.92 -9.67
CA ASN A 191 -4.33 -17.33 -9.57
C ASN A 191 -4.54 -17.88 -8.15
N HIS A 192 -4.70 -17.00 -7.14
CA HIS A 192 -4.92 -17.40 -5.75
C HIS A 192 -6.28 -18.09 -5.59
N ILE A 193 -6.33 -19.20 -4.85
CA ILE A 193 -7.57 -19.96 -4.58
C ILE A 193 -8.38 -19.27 -3.48
N MET A 194 -9.63 -18.94 -3.78
CA MET A 194 -10.61 -18.43 -2.81
C MET A 194 -11.33 -19.61 -2.16
N ASN A 195 -10.65 -20.26 -1.21
CA ASN A 195 -11.06 -21.53 -0.59
C ASN A 195 -12.35 -21.45 0.27
N ASP A 196 -12.81 -20.25 0.62
CA ASP A 196 -14.08 -20.07 1.32
C ASP A 196 -15.28 -20.13 0.36
N LEU A 197 -15.09 -19.81 -0.92
CA LEU A 197 -16.16 -19.74 -1.92
C LEU A 197 -16.49 -21.11 -2.48
N LYS A 198 -17.78 -21.32 -2.69
CA LYS A 198 -18.37 -22.47 -3.38
C LYS A 198 -18.88 -22.10 -4.77
N GLU A 199 -19.32 -20.86 -4.93
CA GLU A 199 -19.88 -20.36 -6.19
C GLU A 199 -19.71 -18.83 -6.25
N VAL A 200 -19.37 -18.34 -7.44
CA VAL A 200 -19.37 -16.92 -7.80
C VAL A 200 -19.74 -16.82 -9.28
N GLU A 201 -20.33 -15.70 -9.70
CA GLU A 201 -20.49 -15.42 -11.12
C GLU A 201 -19.12 -15.16 -11.74
N ASP A 202 -18.74 -15.95 -12.74
CA ASP A 202 -17.46 -15.77 -13.45
C ASP A 202 -17.37 -14.39 -14.10
N TYR A 203 -16.16 -13.83 -14.13
CA TYR A 203 -15.90 -12.57 -14.80
C TYR A 203 -14.64 -12.67 -15.65
N GLU A 204 -14.79 -12.34 -16.93
CA GLU A 204 -13.68 -12.32 -17.88
C GLU A 204 -12.60 -11.30 -17.47
N PRO A 205 -11.32 -11.70 -17.42
CA PRO A 205 -10.25 -10.82 -16.96
C PRO A 205 -10.14 -9.55 -17.81
N LYS A 206 -10.13 -8.39 -17.15
CA LYS A 206 -9.99 -7.07 -17.78
C LYS A 206 -8.98 -6.20 -17.06
N LEU A 207 -8.33 -5.32 -17.80
CA LEU A 207 -7.44 -4.32 -17.23
C LEU A 207 -8.22 -3.42 -16.26
N GLY A 208 -7.64 -3.16 -15.08
CA GLY A 208 -8.29 -2.33 -14.06
C GLY A 208 -9.33 -3.07 -13.20
N LYS A 209 -9.55 -4.37 -13.42
CA LYS A 209 -10.62 -5.14 -12.76
C LYS A 209 -10.05 -6.34 -12.02
N PHE A 210 -10.15 -6.32 -10.69
CA PHE A 210 -9.93 -7.50 -9.88
C PHE A 210 -11.15 -8.40 -10.05
N SER A 211 -10.92 -9.66 -10.40
CA SER A 211 -12.01 -10.59 -10.70
C SER A 211 -11.67 -12.01 -10.32
N LEU A 212 -12.71 -12.81 -10.14
CA LEU A 212 -12.67 -14.23 -9.86
C LEU A 212 -13.22 -15.03 -11.04
N TYR A 213 -12.86 -16.30 -11.10
CA TYR A 213 -13.41 -17.27 -12.03
C TYR A 213 -13.42 -18.66 -11.40
N THR A 214 -14.29 -19.52 -11.91
CA THR A 214 -14.38 -20.93 -11.53
C THR A 214 -13.41 -21.74 -12.38
N ASP A 215 -12.46 -22.40 -11.71
CA ASP A 215 -11.49 -23.32 -12.30
C ASP A 215 -11.80 -24.74 -11.80
N GLU A 216 -12.50 -25.51 -12.63
CA GLU A 216 -13.03 -26.83 -12.26
C GLU A 216 -13.88 -26.75 -10.97
N ASP A 217 -13.38 -27.27 -9.85
CA ASP A 217 -14.07 -27.32 -8.56
C ASP A 217 -13.63 -26.22 -7.57
N VAL A 218 -12.75 -25.29 -7.99
CA VAL A 218 -12.24 -24.22 -7.12
C VAL A 218 -12.45 -22.84 -7.74
N ILE A 219 -12.61 -21.81 -6.89
CA ILE A 219 -12.68 -20.43 -7.35
C ILE A 219 -11.33 -19.77 -7.19
N ARG A 220 -10.90 -19.03 -8.21
CA ARG A 220 -9.59 -18.40 -8.28
C ARG A 220 -9.68 -16.93 -8.62
N VAL A 221 -8.68 -16.18 -8.18
CA VAL A 221 -8.42 -14.82 -8.66
C VAL A 221 -7.85 -14.90 -10.07
N ASN A 222 -8.41 -14.15 -11.02
CA ASN A 222 -7.82 -13.97 -12.34
C ASN A 222 -6.43 -13.33 -12.23
N TYR A 223 -6.40 -12.05 -11.83
CA TYR A 223 -5.17 -11.29 -11.62
C TYR A 223 -5.30 -10.33 -10.44
N GLY A 224 -4.21 -10.21 -9.66
CA GLY A 224 -4.06 -9.25 -8.57
C GLY A 224 -3.78 -7.85 -9.08
N VAL A 225 -4.79 -7.19 -9.65
CA VAL A 225 -4.67 -5.85 -10.25
C VAL A 225 -5.50 -4.81 -9.51
N ASN A 226 -5.00 -3.57 -9.48
CA ASN A 226 -5.76 -2.38 -9.10
C ASN A 226 -6.47 -1.78 -10.32
N SER A 227 -7.12 -0.63 -10.13
CA SER A 227 -7.91 0.03 -11.17
C SER A 227 -7.11 0.84 -12.19
N LYS A 228 -5.78 0.95 -12.05
CA LYS A 228 -4.94 1.76 -12.95
C LYS A 228 -4.94 1.17 -14.36
N THR A 229 -5.32 1.99 -15.34
CA THR A 229 -5.38 1.64 -16.76
C THR A 229 -4.58 2.59 -17.64
N THR A 230 -4.39 3.84 -17.20
CA THR A 230 -3.56 4.84 -17.91
C THR A 230 -2.16 4.89 -17.32
N PHE A 231 -1.13 4.94 -18.16
CA PHE A 231 0.27 4.91 -17.74
C PHE A 231 1.07 6.05 -18.37
N ASP A 232 2.06 6.55 -17.64
CA ASP A 232 2.86 7.72 -18.01
C ASP A 232 4.33 7.59 -17.53
N SER A 233 5.05 8.72 -17.43
CA SER A 233 6.43 8.74 -16.94
C SER A 233 6.55 8.38 -15.46
N ILE A 234 5.49 8.61 -14.67
CA ILE A 234 5.40 8.43 -13.23
C ILE A 234 4.83 7.04 -12.91
N TRP A 235 3.63 6.75 -13.44
CA TRP A 235 2.93 5.49 -13.24
C TRP A 235 3.18 4.58 -14.43
N LYS A 236 4.21 3.74 -14.31
CA LYS A 236 4.55 2.73 -15.32
C LYS A 236 3.52 1.62 -15.38
N LYS A 237 3.46 0.88 -16.49
CA LYS A 237 2.51 -0.22 -16.72
C LYS A 237 2.40 -1.19 -15.54
N ASP A 238 3.51 -1.50 -14.89
CA ASP A 238 3.56 -2.50 -13.80
C ASP A 238 2.91 -2.00 -12.50
N THR A 239 2.66 -0.70 -12.35
CA THR A 239 1.92 -0.15 -11.20
C THR A 239 0.45 -0.52 -11.21
N ARG A 240 -0.05 -1.19 -12.26
CA ARG A 240 -1.36 -1.87 -12.26
C ARG A 240 -1.40 -3.08 -11.31
N LYS A 241 -0.25 -3.64 -10.96
CA LYS A 241 -0.14 -4.84 -10.12
C LYS A 241 -0.16 -4.46 -8.65
N ILE A 242 -1.04 -5.09 -7.89
CA ILE A 242 -1.17 -4.85 -6.45
C ILE A 242 0.16 -5.12 -5.74
N LYS A 243 0.82 -6.24 -6.05
CA LYS A 243 2.16 -6.59 -5.50
C LYS A 243 3.19 -5.48 -5.68
N VAL A 244 3.24 -4.87 -6.86
CA VAL A 244 4.17 -3.78 -7.17
C VAL A 244 3.87 -2.56 -6.31
N VAL A 245 2.59 -2.18 -6.21
CA VAL A 245 2.16 -1.03 -5.39
C VAL A 245 2.36 -1.28 -3.89
N GLU A 246 2.16 -2.52 -3.42
CA GLU A 246 2.54 -2.91 -2.06
C GLU A 246 4.03 -2.69 -1.80
N GLY A 247 4.90 -3.12 -2.73
CA GLY A 247 6.34 -2.88 -2.66
C GLY A 247 6.69 -1.39 -2.59
N MET A 248 6.05 -0.57 -3.44
CA MET A 248 6.22 0.89 -3.43
C MET A 248 5.86 1.50 -2.08
N CYS A 249 4.68 1.15 -1.56
CA CYS A 249 4.19 1.64 -0.27
C CYS A 249 5.12 1.24 0.87
N PHE A 250 5.57 -0.01 0.87
CA PHE A 250 6.42 -0.56 1.91
C PHE A 250 7.78 0.14 1.96
N ILE A 251 8.40 0.38 0.80
CA ILE A 251 9.64 1.15 0.69
C ILE A 251 9.45 2.59 1.15
N VAL A 252 8.36 3.26 0.71
CA VAL A 252 8.06 4.64 1.11
C VAL A 252 7.89 4.76 2.62
N ASP A 253 7.15 3.84 3.24
CA ASP A 253 6.93 3.84 4.69
C ASP A 253 8.23 3.58 5.46
N ASP A 254 9.04 2.60 5.05
CA ASP A 254 10.32 2.30 5.71
C ASP A 254 11.30 3.48 5.61
N ILE A 255 11.41 4.12 4.45
CA ILE A 255 12.27 5.30 4.25
C ILE A 255 11.76 6.48 5.08
N ARG A 256 10.45 6.77 5.03
CA ARG A 256 9.83 7.88 5.76
C ARG A 256 9.94 7.71 7.27
N ASP A 257 9.61 6.54 7.79
CA ASP A 257 9.66 6.25 9.22
C ASP A 257 11.12 6.28 9.73
N THR A 258 12.08 5.81 8.91
CA THR A 258 13.51 5.90 9.23
C THR A 258 14.02 7.33 9.21
N PHE A 259 13.64 8.13 8.20
CA PHE A 259 13.97 9.55 8.14
C PHE A 259 13.44 10.29 9.37
N LYS A 260 12.15 10.12 9.70
CA LYS A 260 11.52 10.74 10.86
C LYS A 260 12.19 10.35 12.18
N LYS A 261 12.59 9.08 12.33
CA LYS A 261 13.13 8.57 13.59
C LYS A 261 14.60 8.93 13.80
N TYR A 262 15.40 8.87 12.74
CA TYR A 262 16.85 8.97 12.86
C TYR A 262 17.41 10.29 12.33
N TRP A 263 16.77 10.93 11.34
CA TRP A 263 17.34 12.09 10.64
C TRP A 263 16.72 13.42 11.05
N LEU A 264 15.38 13.47 11.09
CA LEU A 264 14.63 14.70 11.32
C LEU A 264 15.00 15.33 12.68
N GLY A 265 15.50 16.56 12.64
CA GLY A 265 15.96 17.32 13.81
C GLY A 265 17.31 16.89 14.40
N ASN A 266 17.92 15.81 13.90
CA ASN A 266 19.18 15.25 14.42
C ASN A 266 20.40 15.59 13.57
N TYR A 267 20.22 15.86 12.28
CA TYR A 267 21.28 16.20 11.33
C TYR A 267 20.99 17.53 10.67
N ILE A 268 22.05 18.30 10.38
CA ILE A 268 21.94 19.52 9.59
C ILE A 268 21.56 19.18 8.15
N ASN A 269 20.75 20.02 7.52
CA ASN A 269 20.23 19.79 6.18
C ASN A 269 21.23 20.24 5.09
N ASP A 270 22.44 19.68 5.11
CA ASP A 270 23.48 19.94 4.11
C ASP A 270 23.55 18.83 3.05
N TYR A 271 24.31 19.10 1.99
CA TYR A 271 24.52 18.16 0.89
C TYR A 271 25.11 16.83 1.36
N ASP A 272 26.09 16.86 2.27
CA ASP A 272 26.78 15.66 2.75
C ASP A 272 25.84 14.74 3.54
N ASN A 273 24.98 15.28 4.40
CA ASN A 273 23.99 14.50 5.14
C ASN A 273 22.88 13.98 4.21
N LYS A 274 22.40 14.78 3.25
CA LYS A 274 21.46 14.32 2.22
C LYS A 274 22.05 13.15 1.42
N MET A 275 23.32 13.26 1.01
CA MET A 275 24.01 12.23 0.25
C MET A 275 24.29 10.99 1.10
N ASN A 276 24.63 11.16 2.38
CA ASN A 276 24.78 10.04 3.31
C ASN A 276 23.46 9.28 3.49
N PHE A 277 22.32 9.99 3.59
CA PHE A 277 21.01 9.35 3.62
C PHE A 277 20.72 8.57 2.34
N CYS A 278 20.92 9.19 1.17
CA CYS A 278 20.75 8.54 -0.14
C CYS A 278 21.64 7.30 -0.27
N SER A 279 22.88 7.38 0.19
CA SER A 279 23.84 6.27 0.18
C SER A 279 23.40 5.12 1.09
N ASN A 280 22.85 5.40 2.27
CA ASN A 280 22.30 4.36 3.15
C ASN A 280 21.10 3.65 2.51
N VAL A 281 20.19 4.39 1.89
CA VAL A 281 19.03 3.81 1.19
C VAL A 281 19.50 2.97 -0.01
N THR A 282 20.31 3.55 -0.91
CA THR A 282 20.76 2.88 -2.14
C THR A 282 21.67 1.68 -1.86
N LYS A 283 22.73 1.86 -1.08
CA LYS A 283 23.80 0.84 -0.95
C LYS A 283 23.51 -0.22 0.11
N VAL A 284 22.58 0.04 1.03
CA VAL A 284 22.21 -0.91 2.09
C VAL A 284 20.79 -1.40 1.90
N TYR A 285 19.80 -0.50 1.95
CA TYR A 285 18.40 -0.91 1.94
C TYR A 285 17.99 -1.56 0.60
N PHE A 286 18.18 -0.87 -0.53
CA PHE A 286 17.78 -1.39 -1.85
C PHE A 286 18.57 -2.64 -2.27
N LYS A 287 19.85 -2.71 -1.88
CA LYS A 287 20.67 -3.91 -2.11
C LYS A 287 20.08 -5.15 -1.45
N GLU A 288 19.63 -5.03 -0.19
CA GLU A 288 19.04 -6.14 0.56
C GLU A 288 17.58 -6.42 0.16
N MET A 289 16.87 -5.44 -0.42
CA MET A 289 15.52 -5.62 -0.99
C MET A 289 15.54 -6.38 -2.33
N SER A 290 16.70 -6.53 -2.95
CA SER A 290 16.91 -7.28 -4.19
C SER A 290 17.30 -8.74 -3.90
N PRO A 291 16.85 -9.74 -4.69
CA PRO A 291 16.02 -9.65 -5.90
C PRO A 291 14.51 -9.81 -5.63
N ASN A 292 14.08 -9.92 -4.36
CA ASN A 292 12.73 -10.38 -4.03
C ASN A 292 11.64 -9.29 -4.14
N VAL A 293 12.00 -8.03 -3.93
CA VAL A 293 11.10 -6.87 -4.03
C VAL A 293 11.54 -5.93 -5.14
N LEU A 294 12.86 -5.67 -5.22
CA LEU A 294 13.49 -4.92 -6.31
C LEU A 294 14.26 -5.86 -7.23
N ASN A 295 14.41 -5.46 -8.49
CA ASN A 295 15.13 -6.22 -9.50
C ASN A 295 16.63 -6.14 -9.23
N GLY A 296 17.27 -7.29 -9.00
CA GLY A 296 18.71 -7.36 -8.71
C GLY A 296 19.63 -6.96 -9.86
N ASP A 297 19.13 -6.94 -11.10
CA ASP A 297 19.89 -6.54 -12.29
C ASP A 297 19.70 -5.06 -12.65
N TYR A 298 18.90 -4.32 -11.88
CA TYR A 298 18.67 -2.89 -12.07
C TYR A 298 19.52 -2.06 -11.11
N ASP A 299 19.99 -0.89 -11.55
CA ASP A 299 20.68 0.08 -10.69
C ASP A 299 19.65 0.85 -9.84
N ASN A 300 19.09 0.16 -8.84
CA ASN A 300 18.09 0.75 -7.95
C ASN A 300 18.74 1.81 -7.07
N LYS A 301 18.33 3.08 -7.24
CA LYS A 301 18.93 4.22 -6.53
C LYS A 301 17.92 5.24 -6.05
N VAL A 302 18.30 5.97 -5.02
CA VAL A 302 17.69 7.23 -4.61
C VAL A 302 18.75 8.31 -4.63
N GLU A 303 18.39 9.50 -5.08
CA GLU A 303 19.25 10.67 -5.18
C GLU A 303 18.50 11.95 -4.79
N ILE A 304 19.24 13.03 -4.59
CA ILE A 304 18.65 14.36 -4.37
C ILE A 304 17.90 14.74 -5.66
N ASP A 305 16.65 15.18 -5.52
CA ASP A 305 15.83 15.60 -6.66
C ASP A 305 16.32 16.97 -7.16
N ILE A 306 17.14 16.93 -8.21
CA ILE A 306 17.70 18.13 -8.82
C ILE A 306 16.61 19.03 -9.41
N GLU A 307 15.51 18.46 -9.92
CA GLU A 307 14.41 19.25 -10.50
C GLU A 307 13.58 19.95 -9.42
N ALA A 308 13.41 19.31 -8.26
CA ALA A 308 12.83 19.97 -7.09
C ALA A 308 13.75 21.07 -6.54
N GLN A 309 15.06 20.83 -6.46
CA GLN A 309 16.06 21.84 -6.06
C GLN A 309 15.98 23.09 -6.96
N LYS A 310 15.95 22.91 -8.28
CA LYS A 310 15.81 24.01 -9.24
C LYS A 310 14.56 24.86 -8.97
N LYS A 311 13.43 24.23 -8.62
CA LYS A 311 12.18 24.96 -8.29
C LYS A 311 12.32 25.82 -7.05
N VAL A 312 13.05 25.37 -6.03
CA VAL A 312 13.34 26.17 -4.83
C VAL A 312 14.18 27.39 -5.20
N ILE A 313 15.27 27.19 -5.95
CA ILE A 313 16.17 28.27 -6.40
C ILE A 313 15.40 29.35 -7.18
N ILE A 314 14.53 28.93 -8.10
CA ILE A 314 13.67 29.85 -8.88
C ILE A 314 12.70 30.60 -7.96
N THR A 315 12.12 29.92 -6.98
CA THR A 315 11.19 30.53 -6.00
C THR A 315 11.89 31.58 -5.14
N ASP A 316 13.17 31.37 -4.85
CA ASP A 316 14.03 32.33 -4.14
C ASP A 316 14.50 33.49 -5.04
N GLY A 317 14.10 33.52 -6.32
CA GLY A 317 14.38 34.60 -7.26
C GLY A 317 15.75 34.51 -7.95
N LEU A 318 16.37 33.33 -7.95
CA LEU A 318 17.68 33.10 -8.56
C LEU A 318 17.58 32.39 -9.92
N GLU A 319 18.55 32.67 -10.80
CA GLU A 319 18.67 32.05 -12.11
C GLU A 319 19.45 30.73 -12.03
N VAL A 320 18.77 29.63 -12.36
CA VAL A 320 19.34 28.26 -12.33
C VAL A 320 20.36 28.03 -13.45
N ASN A 321 20.18 28.66 -14.62
CA ASN A 321 20.96 28.37 -15.82
C ASN A 321 22.45 28.76 -15.71
N SER A 322 22.80 29.59 -14.72
CA SER A 322 24.18 29.96 -14.41
C SER A 322 24.86 29.04 -13.38
N MET A 323 24.13 28.07 -12.82
CA MET A 323 24.64 27.16 -11.78
C MET A 323 25.01 25.80 -12.38
N THR A 324 26.08 25.22 -11.88
CA THR A 324 26.44 23.82 -12.11
C THR A 324 25.50 22.88 -11.35
N ASP A 325 25.41 21.62 -11.79
CA ASP A 325 24.61 20.61 -11.08
C ASP A 325 25.02 20.47 -9.61
N LEU A 326 26.32 20.57 -9.30
CA LEU A 326 26.78 20.50 -7.91
C LEU A 326 26.30 21.70 -7.09
N GLU A 327 26.34 22.91 -7.65
CA GLU A 327 25.83 24.12 -6.98
C GLU A 327 24.32 24.02 -6.74
N ILE A 328 23.56 23.47 -7.68
CA ILE A 328 22.12 23.23 -7.53
C ILE A 328 21.86 22.20 -6.42
N LEU A 329 22.62 21.10 -6.40
CA LEU A 329 22.46 20.05 -5.39
C LEU A 329 22.87 20.51 -3.98
N GLN A 330 23.86 21.40 -3.88
CA GLN A 330 24.33 21.99 -2.64
C GLN A 330 23.48 23.18 -2.16
N TYR A 331 22.55 23.65 -2.98
CA TYR A 331 21.71 24.79 -2.62
C TYR A 331 20.92 24.51 -1.32
N PRO A 332 20.94 25.46 -0.36
CA PRO A 332 20.25 25.28 0.91
C PRO A 332 18.73 25.36 0.71
N THR A 333 18.03 24.33 1.16
CA THR A 333 16.56 24.21 1.06
C THR A 333 15.87 24.38 2.40
N GLY A 334 16.47 25.17 3.31
CA GLY A 334 15.99 25.29 4.69
C GLY A 334 15.98 23.94 5.40
N ASP A 335 14.81 23.51 5.86
CA ASP A 335 14.57 22.20 6.49
C ASP A 335 14.00 21.15 5.53
N ASP A 336 13.69 21.51 4.28
CA ASP A 336 13.14 20.57 3.30
C ASP A 336 14.21 19.67 2.68
N VAL A 337 13.86 18.40 2.48
CA VAL A 337 14.69 17.41 1.79
C VAL A 337 13.92 16.83 0.60
N TYR A 338 14.42 17.09 -0.60
CA TYR A 338 13.82 16.62 -1.85
C TYR A 338 14.64 15.48 -2.43
N LEU A 339 14.03 14.29 -2.55
CA LEU A 339 14.66 13.09 -3.09
C LEU A 339 13.80 12.48 -4.20
N THR A 340 14.46 11.86 -5.15
CA THR A 340 13.83 11.06 -6.20
C THR A 340 14.44 9.66 -6.25
N GLY A 341 13.59 8.67 -6.52
CA GLY A 341 13.99 7.27 -6.59
C GLY A 341 13.80 6.71 -7.99
N ASP A 342 14.82 6.04 -8.50
CA ASP A 342 14.77 5.25 -9.72
C ASP A 342 14.99 3.78 -9.36
N VAL A 343 13.91 3.02 -9.29
CA VAL A 343 13.90 1.62 -8.84
C VAL A 343 13.00 0.78 -9.73
N ARG A 344 13.32 -0.51 -9.84
CA ARG A 344 12.54 -1.46 -10.61
C ARG A 344 11.99 -2.56 -9.70
N PHE A 345 10.69 -2.54 -9.46
CA PHE A 345 10.00 -3.59 -8.70
C PHE A 345 9.91 -4.87 -9.53
N VAL A 346 10.01 -6.03 -8.87
CA VAL A 346 9.76 -7.33 -9.51
C VAL A 346 8.30 -7.74 -9.33
N ASP A 347 7.74 -8.40 -10.34
CA ASP A 347 6.43 -9.06 -10.28
C ASP A 347 6.59 -10.59 -10.30
N THR A 348 5.51 -11.33 -10.10
CA THR A 348 5.48 -12.79 -10.26
C THR A 348 5.20 -13.21 -11.70
N MET A 349 5.61 -14.42 -12.07
CA MET A 349 5.17 -15.02 -13.33
C MET A 349 3.67 -15.28 -13.29
N ALA A 350 2.91 -14.68 -14.22
CA ALA A 350 1.46 -14.79 -14.28
C ALA A 350 0.93 -15.24 -15.66
N SER A 351 1.80 -15.38 -16.65
CA SER A 351 1.43 -15.81 -18.01
C SER A 351 2.53 -16.64 -18.64
N LEU A 352 2.18 -17.72 -19.33
CA LEU A 352 3.08 -18.56 -20.10
C LEU A 352 2.62 -18.61 -21.56
N SER A 353 3.53 -18.32 -22.49
CA SER A 353 3.36 -18.61 -23.92
C SER A 353 4.39 -19.65 -24.31
N LEU A 354 3.93 -20.81 -24.78
CA LEU A 354 4.78 -21.92 -25.21
C LEU A 354 4.42 -22.28 -26.66
N VAL A 355 5.40 -22.13 -27.56
CA VAL A 355 5.28 -22.57 -28.95
C VAL A 355 6.20 -23.76 -29.14
N MET A 356 5.62 -24.92 -29.48
CA MET A 356 6.37 -26.12 -29.84
C MET A 356 6.36 -26.26 -31.37
N THR A 357 7.55 -26.29 -31.97
CA THR A 357 7.73 -26.51 -33.43
C THR A 357 8.34 -27.89 -33.65
N MET A 358 8.02 -28.52 -34.79
CA MET A 358 8.65 -29.77 -35.24
C MET A 358 9.87 -29.51 -36.11
#